data_AF-A0A2V9A7F2-F1
#
_entry.id   AF-A0A2V9A7F2-F1
#
_cell.length_a   1.000
_cell.length_b   1.000
_cell.length_c   1.000
_cell.angle_alpha   90.00
_cell.angle_beta   90.00
_cell.angle_gamma   90.00
#
_symmetry.space_group_name_H-M   'P 1'
#
loop_
_entity.id
_entity.type
_entity.pdbx_description
1 polymer ?
#
loop_
_entity_poly.entity_id
_entity_poly.type
_entity_poly.pdbx_seq_one_letter_code
_entity_poly.pdbx_strand_id
1 'polypeptide(L)' 'MHVVLVAANAGDAKSLKSDTERIELGKLKGNEGDQNYEIPAGTDLTRFGAVLIYCERFNAVFGVATLDKF' A
#
# COMPACT_ATOMS: atom_id res chain seq x y z
N MET A 1 10.69 5.86 -0.90
CA MET A 1 9.22 5.98 -0.84
C MET A 1 8.65 4.89 -1.71
N HIS A 2 7.76 4.09 -1.15
CA HIS A 2 7.29 2.84 -1.70
C HIS A 2 5.77 2.86 -1.74
N VAL A 3 5.19 2.30 -2.80
CA VAL A 3 3.76 2.08 -2.93
C VAL A 3 3.50 0.63 -2.58
N VAL A 4 2.73 0.42 -1.51
CA VAL A 4 2.58 -0.90 -0.89
C VAL A 4 1.11 -1.23 -0.74
N LEU A 5 0.67 -2.38 -1.25
CA LEU A 5 -0.66 -2.92 -1.04
C LEU A 5 -0.67 -3.72 0.28
N VAL A 6 -1.63 -3.49 1.19
CA VAL A 6 -1.63 -4.10 2.53
C VAL A 6 -2.95 -4.80 2.88
N ALA A 7 -2.82 -5.98 3.53
CA ALA A 7 -3.94 -6.79 4.01
C ALA A 7 -4.48 -6.27 5.35
N ALA A 8 -4.83 -4.99 5.38
CA ALA A 8 -5.39 -4.30 6.53
C ALA A 8 -6.35 -3.21 6.05
N ASN A 9 -7.34 -2.86 6.89
CA ASN A 9 -8.18 -1.71 6.64
C ASN A 9 -7.36 -0.41 6.79
N ALA A 10 -7.76 0.65 6.08
CA ALA A 10 -7.03 1.93 6.09
C ALA A 10 -6.82 2.54 7.48
N GLY A 11 -7.74 2.30 8.42
CA GLY A 11 -7.60 2.76 9.81
C GLY A 11 -6.38 2.14 10.51
N ASP A 12 -6.24 0.82 10.39
CA ASP A 12 -5.15 0.05 11.00
C ASP A 12 -3.82 0.27 10.25
N ALA A 13 -3.90 0.47 8.93
CA ALA A 13 -2.75 0.63 8.06
C ALA A 13 -1.96 1.94 8.28
N LYS A 14 -2.47 2.87 9.10
CA LYS A 14 -1.73 4.06 9.56
C LYS A 14 -0.48 3.70 10.38
N SER A 15 -0.46 2.52 10.99
CA SER A 15 0.70 1.97 11.69
C SER A 15 0.97 0.56 11.16
N LEU A 16 1.95 0.44 10.28
CA LEU A 16 2.27 -0.82 9.63
C LEU A 16 2.92 -1.78 10.63
N LYS A 17 2.21 -2.85 10.99
CA LYS A 17 2.74 -3.89 11.88
C LYS A 17 3.60 -4.87 11.09
N SER A 18 4.60 -5.46 11.75
CA SER A 18 5.56 -6.37 11.11
C SER A 18 4.92 -7.65 10.53
N ASP A 19 3.79 -8.07 11.06
CA ASP A 19 3.02 -9.26 10.67
C ASP A 19 1.94 -8.96 9.62
N THR A 20 1.77 -7.70 9.21
CA THR A 20 0.82 -7.34 8.17
C THR A 20 1.32 -7.80 6.80
N GLU A 21 0.53 -8.66 6.15
CA GLU A 21 0.80 -9.08 4.77
C GLU A 21 0.76 -7.85 3.85
N ARG A 22 1.78 -7.75 3.01
CA ARG A 22 2.00 -6.60 2.14
C ARG A 22 2.69 -6.98 0.84
N ILE A 23 2.35 -6.28 -0.23
CA ILE A 23 2.96 -6.42 -1.55
C ILE A 23 3.55 -5.07 -1.95
N GLU A 24 4.85 -5.06 -2.24
CA GLU A 24 5.53 -3.91 -2.82
C GLU A 24 5.13 -3.78 -4.30
N LEU A 25 4.41 -2.71 -4.65
CA LEU A 25 4.01 -2.42 -6.04
C LEU A 25 5.10 -1.61 -6.78
N GLY A 26 5.96 -0.93 -6.02
CA GLY A 26 7.14 -0.25 -6.55
C GLY A 26 7.42 1.08 -5.87
N LYS A 27 8.53 1.73 -6.28
CA LYS A 27 8.89 3.05 -5.77
C LYS A 27 7.90 4.10 -6.23
N LEU A 28 7.60 5.06 -5.35
CA LEU A 28 6.79 6.23 -5.68
C LEU A 28 7.41 6.99 -6.86
N LYS A 29 6.67 7.09 -7.97
CA LYS A 29 7.14 7.70 -9.23
C LYS A 29 7.16 9.24 -9.19
N GLY A 30 6.29 9.85 -8.39
CA GLY A 30 6.16 11.30 -8.23
C GLY A 30 5.15 11.63 -7.12
N ASN A 31 5.13 12.88 -6.67
CA ASN A 31 4.23 13.38 -5.63
C ASN A 31 2.95 14.03 -6.18
N GLU A 32 2.86 14.23 -7.49
CA GLU A 32 1.73 14.84 -8.19
C GLU A 32 1.36 14.02 -9.43
N GLY A 33 0.08 14.08 -9.80
CA GLY A 33 -0.49 13.38 -10.95
C GLY A 33 -0.85 11.91 -10.69
N ASP A 34 -1.45 11.30 -11.70
CA ASP A 34 -1.88 9.90 -11.66
C ASP A 34 -0.70 8.95 -11.80
N GLN A 35 -0.71 7.89 -10.98
CA GLN A 35 0.38 6.92 -10.93
C GLN A 35 -0.19 5.50 -11.02
N ASN A 36 0.25 4.77 -12.04
CA ASN A 36 -0.18 3.40 -12.27
C ASN A 36 0.92 2.42 -11.86
N TYR A 37 0.56 1.36 -11.15
CA TYR A 37 1.46 0.30 -10.73
C TYR A 37 0.89 -1.06 -11.14
N GLU A 38 1.76 -1.97 -11.56
CA GLU A 38 1.36 -3.32 -11.89
C GLU A 38 1.08 -4.11 -10.61
N ILE A 39 -0.03 -4.85 -10.62
CA ILE A 39 -0.38 -5.78 -9.56
C ILE A 39 0.08 -7.17 -10.01
N PRO A 40 0.85 -7.92 -9.18
CA PRO A 40 1.27 -9.26 -9.54
C PRO A 40 0.10 -10.16 -9.92
N ALA A 41 0.26 -10.94 -10.99
CA ALA A 41 -0.77 -11.87 -11.45
C ALA A 41 -1.12 -12.89 -10.35
N GLY A 42 -2.41 -13.18 -10.19
CA GLY A 42 -2.90 -14.09 -9.15
C GLY A 42 -3.01 -13.47 -7.75
N THR A 43 -2.78 -12.16 -7.60
CA THR A 43 -3.05 -11.46 -6.33
C THR A 43 -4.56 -11.48 -6.05
N ASP A 44 -4.96 -12.08 -4.93
CA ASP A 44 -6.33 -12.00 -4.44
C ASP A 44 -6.58 -10.65 -3.76
N LEU A 45 -7.14 -9.72 -4.53
CA LEU A 45 -7.42 -8.36 -4.08
C LEU A 45 -8.49 -8.28 -2.98
N THR A 46 -9.28 -9.33 -2.74
CA THR A 46 -10.29 -9.33 -1.69
C THR A 46 -9.69 -9.35 -0.28
N ARG A 47 -8.41 -9.73 -0.16
CA ARG A 47 -7.65 -9.76 1.08
C ARG A 47 -7.03 -8.41 1.46
N PHE A 48 -6.98 -7.47 0.52
CA PHE A 48 -6.30 -6.18 0.69
C PHE A 48 -7.30 -5.04 0.90
N GLY A 49 -7.03 -4.18 1.88
CA GLY A 49 -7.96 -3.12 2.29
C GLY A 49 -7.41 -1.69 2.15
N ALA A 50 -6.10 -1.54 1.97
CA ALA A 50 -5.48 -0.24 1.72
C ALA A 50 -4.22 -0.30 0.83
N VAL A 51 -3.90 0.85 0.24
CA VAL A 51 -2.61 1.15 -0.38
C VAL A 51 -1.89 2.20 0.47
N LEU A 52 -0.59 2.01 0.69
CA LEU A 52 0.27 2.86 1.51
C LEU A 52 1.34 3.54 0.67
N ILE A 53 1.63 4.79 1.01
CA ILE A 53 2.93 5.41 0.72
C ILE A 53 3.83 5.19 1.93
N TYR A 54 4.79 4.28 1.81
CA TYR A 54 5.67 3.84 2.88
C TYR A 54 7.09 4.38 2.73
N CYS A 55 7.68 4.83 3.83
CA CYS A 55 9.07 5.25 3.91
C CYS A 55 9.89 4.21 4.67
N GLU A 56 10.62 3.37 3.93
CA GLU A 56 11.46 2.30 4.48
C GLU A 56 12.51 2.82 5.46
N ARG A 57 13.18 3.94 5.13
CA ARG A 57 14.27 4.52 5.95
C ARG A 57 13.82 4.91 7.35
N PHE A 58 12.58 5.37 7.50
CA PHE A 58 12.04 5.85 8.78
C PHE A 58 11.00 4.88 9.38
N ASN A 59 10.77 3.73 8.73
CA ASN A 59 9.71 2.78 9.11
C ASN A 59 8.35 3.47 9.34
N ALA A 60 7.97 4.38 8.43
CA ALA A 60 6.84 5.28 8.63
C ALA A 60 5.87 5.27 7.43
N VAL A 61 4.58 5.41 7.72
CA VAL A 61 3.51 5.55 6.72
C VAL A 61 3.25 7.04 6.47
N PHE A 62 3.41 7.48 5.22
CA PHE A 62 3.22 8.87 4.80
C PHE A 62 1.84 9.12 4.22
N GLY A 63 1.20 8.10 3.66
CA GLY A 63 -0.11 8.22 3.04
C GLY A 63 -0.83 6.88 3.06
N VAL A 64 -2.16 6.95 3.15
CA VAL A 64 -3.06 5.79 3.16
C VAL A 64 -4.21 6.09 2.21
N ALA A 65 -4.52 5.15 1.33
CA ALA A 65 -5.70 5.16 0.49
C ALA A 65 -6.51 3.88 0.75
N THR A 66 -7.80 4.02 1.01
CA THR A 66 -8.73 2.88 1.13
C THR A 66 -9.01 2.30 -0.25
N LEU A 67 -9.11 0.97 -0.34
CA LEU A 67 -9.61 0.31 -1.54
C LEU A 67 -11.13 0.19 -1.45
N ASP A 68 -11.83 0.66 -2.48
CA ASP A 68 -13.25 0.40 -2.63
C ASP A 68 -13.49 -1.08 -2.97
N LYS A 69 -14.58 -1.61 -2.44
CA LYS A 69 -15.01 -2.98 -2.77
C LYS A 69 -15.55 -3.00 -4.20
N PHE A 70 -15.16 -4.02 -4.96
CA PHE A 70 -15.57 -4.27 -6.34
C PHE A 70 -16.36 -5.57 -6.45
#